data_AF-A0A5N5X072-F1
#
_entry.id   AF-A0A5N5X072-F1
#
_cell.length_a   1.000
_cell.length_b   1.000
_cell.length_c   1.000
_cell.angle_alpha   90.00
_cell.angle_beta   90.00
_cell.angle_gamma   90.00
#
_symmetry.space_group_name_H-M   'P 1'
#
loop_
_entity.id
_entity.type
_entity.pdbx_description
1 polymer ?
#
loop_
_entity_poly.entity_id
_entity_poly.type
_entity_poly.pdbx_seq_one_letter_code
_entity_poly.pdbx_strand_id
1 'polypeptide(L)'
;MSFRTVLVFHPAPKVIKTTLNRTERLNALNQTLLNELTATLQSHANAQVIILESASDHAFCAGEDLKETLAPKRDLQESFMSLLSTCRISLGSHPRAPQLS
;
A
#
# COMPACT_ATOMS: atom_id res chain seq x y z
N MET A 1 -2.23 17.26 2.05
CA MET A 1 -2.66 16.55 0.82
C MET A 1 -4.04 15.99 1.09
N SER A 2 -4.96 16.03 0.11
CA SER A 2 -6.27 15.38 0.23
C SER A 2 -6.14 13.99 -0.37
N PHE A 3 -6.32 12.95 0.45
CA PHE A 3 -6.30 11.57 0.00
C PHE A 3 -7.70 11.19 -0.51
N ARG A 4 -7.77 10.59 -1.70
CA ARG A 4 -9.04 10.18 -2.33
C ARG A 4 -9.28 8.69 -2.21
N THR A 5 -8.20 7.90 -2.29
CA THR A 5 -8.22 6.43 -2.35
C THR A 5 -7.74 5.77 -1.06
N VAL A 6 -7.18 6.53 -0.13
CA VAL A 6 -6.75 6.05 1.19
C VAL A 6 -7.32 6.95 2.28
N LEU A 7 -7.99 6.36 3.28
CA LEU A 7 -8.46 7.09 4.47
C LEU A 7 -7.59 6.72 5.67
N VAL A 8 -7.37 7.66 6.58
CA VAL A 8 -6.50 7.49 7.75
C VAL A 8 -7.25 7.86 9.01
N PHE A 9 -7.22 6.98 10.01
CA PHE A 9 -7.82 7.17 11.34
C PHE A 9 -6.82 6.79 12.44
N HIS A 10 -6.97 7.41 13.61
CA HIS A 10 -6.12 7.19 14.78
C HIS A 10 -6.96 6.62 15.94
N PRO A 11 -7.27 5.31 15.95
CA PRO A 11 -8.14 4.72 16.96
C PRO A 11 -7.50 4.66 18.37
N ALA A 12 -6.18 4.73 18.45
CA ALA A 12 -5.43 4.75 19.71
C ALA A 12 -4.02 5.37 19.51
N PRO A 13 -3.30 5.74 20.58
CA PRO A 13 -1.93 6.22 20.47
C PRO A 13 -1.02 5.22 19.75
N LYS A 14 -0.24 5.70 18.78
CA LYS A 14 0.67 4.89 17.93
C LYS A 14 -0.01 3.78 17.13
N VAL A 15 -1.34 3.78 17.02
CA VAL A 15 -2.11 2.87 16.15
C VAL A 15 -2.69 3.68 15.00
N ILE A 16 -2.38 3.28 13.77
CA ILE A 16 -2.86 3.92 12.55
C ILE A 16 -3.76 2.95 11.84
N LYS A 17 -4.99 3.36 11.56
CA LYS A 17 -5.92 2.60 10.74
C LYS A 17 -5.99 3.24 9.36
N THR A 18 -5.64 2.47 8.35
CA THR A 18 -5.56 2.88 6.95
C THR A 18 -6.59 2.09 6.15
N THR A 19 -7.54 2.79 5.55
CA THR A 19 -8.64 2.19 4.81
C THR A 19 -8.44 2.41 3.31
N LEU A 20 -8.40 1.34 2.52
CA LEU A 20 -8.45 1.44 1.05
C LEU A 20 -9.87 1.82 0.62
N ASN A 21 -10.01 2.95 -0.06
CA ASN A 21 -11.28 3.60 -0.40
C ASN A 21 -11.40 3.83 -1.92
N ARG A 22 -11.29 2.74 -2.68
CA ARG A 22 -11.52 2.72 -4.14
C ARG A 22 -12.43 1.54 -4.47
N THR A 23 -13.57 1.48 -3.75
CA THR A 23 -14.49 0.34 -3.71
C THR A 23 -15.13 0.07 -5.07
N GLU A 24 -15.31 1.11 -5.89
CA GLU A 24 -15.85 1.02 -7.25
C GLU A 24 -14.94 0.24 -8.21
N ARG A 25 -13.66 0.05 -7.83
CA ARG A 25 -12.68 -0.79 -8.54
C ARG A 25 -12.13 -1.91 -7.65
N LEU A 26 -12.87 -2.35 -6.64
CA LEU A 26 -12.45 -3.42 -5.71
C LEU A 26 -11.06 -3.15 -5.10
N ASN A 27 -10.74 -1.88 -4.86
CA ASN A 27 -9.44 -1.41 -4.40
C ASN A 27 -8.26 -1.88 -5.27
N ALA A 28 -8.45 -2.04 -6.58
CA ALA A 28 -7.36 -2.36 -7.50
C ALA A 28 -6.24 -1.30 -7.40
N LEU A 29 -5.00 -1.78 -7.34
CA LEU A 29 -3.78 -1.01 -7.17
C LEU A 29 -3.49 -0.24 -8.45
N ASN A 30 -3.61 1.07 -8.35
CA ASN A 30 -3.28 2.02 -9.38
C ASN A 30 -2.25 3.01 -8.84
N GLN A 31 -1.69 3.87 -9.71
CA GLN A 31 -0.62 4.77 -9.29
C GLN A 31 -1.04 5.68 -8.12
N THR A 32 -2.26 6.23 -8.15
CA THR A 32 -2.78 7.10 -7.08
C THR A 32 -2.84 6.37 -5.75
N LEU A 33 -3.44 5.18 -5.70
CA LEU A 33 -3.57 4.40 -4.46
C LEU A 33 -2.20 4.03 -3.90
N LEU A 34 -1.27 3.58 -4.73
CA LEU A 34 0.08 3.24 -4.29
C LEU A 34 0.82 4.47 -3.73
N ASN A 35 0.72 5.63 -4.37
CA ASN A 35 1.34 6.87 -3.90
C ASN A 35 0.73 7.35 -2.58
N GLU A 36 -0.59 7.34 -2.47
CA GLU A 36 -1.31 7.75 -1.26
C GLU A 36 -1.01 6.81 -0.07
N LEU A 37 -0.97 5.49 -0.34
CA LEU A 37 -0.62 4.48 0.66
C LEU A 37 0.83 4.65 1.12
N THR A 38 1.76 4.80 0.18
CA THR A 38 3.18 5.02 0.49
C THR A 38 3.38 6.27 1.34
N ALA A 39 2.79 7.40 0.93
CA ALA A 39 2.87 8.65 1.68
C ALA A 39 2.27 8.52 3.09
N THR A 40 1.17 7.78 3.22
CA THR A 40 0.53 7.48 4.52
C THR A 40 1.48 6.69 5.42
N LEU A 41 2.08 5.62 4.91
CA LEU A 41 3.00 4.78 5.68
C LEU A 41 4.27 5.56 6.09
N GLN A 42 4.85 6.35 5.18
CA GLN A 42 6.02 7.18 5.46
C GLN A 42 5.73 8.24 6.53
N SER A 43 4.59 8.92 6.45
CA SER A 43 4.18 9.94 7.42
C SER A 43 3.91 9.37 8.81
N HIS A 44 3.69 8.05 8.90
CA HIS A 44 3.41 7.34 10.13
C HIS A 44 4.47 6.28 10.47
N ALA A 45 5.72 6.50 10.07
CA ALA A 45 6.83 5.57 10.34
C ALA A 45 7.05 5.27 11.84
N ASN A 46 6.56 6.14 12.74
CA ASN A 46 6.62 5.97 14.20
C ASN A 46 5.44 5.17 14.78
N ALA A 47 4.48 4.73 13.96
CA ALA A 47 3.38 3.89 14.39
C ALA A 47 3.91 2.52 14.87
N GLN A 48 3.32 2.00 15.94
CA GLN A 48 3.60 0.65 16.42
C GLN A 48 2.72 -0.40 15.74
N VAL A 49 1.50 0.00 15.38
CA VAL A 49 0.53 -0.86 14.73
C VAL A 49 -0.09 -0.10 13.55
N ILE A 50 -0.10 -0.75 12.39
CA ILE A 50 -0.83 -0.29 11.22
C ILE A 50 -1.91 -1.32 10.90
N ILE A 51 -3.16 -0.90 10.97
CA ILE A 51 -4.33 -1.70 10.59
C ILE A 51 -4.66 -1.31 9.16
N LEU A 52 -4.54 -2.23 8.21
CA LEU A 52 -4.96 -2.03 6.84
C LEU A 52 -6.34 -2.68 6.65
N GLU A 53 -7.34 -1.89 6.27
CA GLU A 53 -8.71 -2.35 6.03
C GLU A 53 -9.22 -1.91 4.65
N SER A 54 -10.33 -2.51 4.23
CA SER A 54 -11.03 -2.15 3.00
C SER A 54 -12.32 -1.42 3.34
N ALA A 55 -12.66 -0.39 2.58
CA ALA A 55 -14.00 0.21 2.62
C ALA A 55 -15.06 -0.63 1.87
N SER A 56 -14.67 -1.74 1.24
CA SER A 56 -15.56 -2.65 0.52
C SER A 56 -15.85 -3.91 1.33
N ASP A 57 -17.11 -4.33 1.36
CA ASP A 57 -17.56 -5.59 1.96
C ASP A 57 -17.27 -6.82 1.08
N HIS A 58 -16.92 -6.62 -0.19
CA HIS A 58 -16.81 -7.69 -1.18
C HIS A 58 -15.38 -8.12 -1.48
N ALA A 59 -14.41 -7.21 -1.31
CA ALA A 59 -13.02 -7.48 -1.58
C ALA A 59 -12.11 -6.60 -0.73
N PHE A 60 -10.96 -7.15 -0.35
CA PHE A 60 -9.90 -6.35 0.26
C PHE A 60 -9.21 -5.48 -0.81
N CYS A 61 -8.63 -6.14 -1.82
CA CYS A 61 -7.93 -5.54 -2.96
C CYS A 61 -7.86 -6.56 -4.11
N ALA A 62 -8.20 -6.13 -5.32
CA ALA A 62 -8.18 -6.99 -6.52
C ALA A 62 -6.79 -7.16 -7.17
N GLY A 63 -5.71 -6.66 -6.56
CA GLY A 63 -4.37 -6.68 -7.15
C GLY A 63 -4.15 -5.52 -8.13
N GLU A 64 -3.35 -5.69 -9.17
CA GLU A 64 -3.05 -4.64 -10.17
C GLU A 64 -4.30 -4.20 -10.95
N ASP A 65 -4.48 -2.90 -11.17
CA ASP A 65 -5.56 -2.40 -12.02
C ASP A 65 -5.28 -2.72 -13.50
N LEU A 66 -5.97 -3.75 -14.00
CA LEU A 66 -5.87 -4.22 -15.39
C LEU A 66 -6.11 -3.12 -16.44
N LYS A 67 -6.83 -2.03 -16.12
CA LYS A 67 -7.03 -0.91 -17.06
C LYS A 67 -5.80 0.00 -17.16
N GLU A 68 -4.97 0.10 -16.10
CA GLU A 68 -3.70 0.84 -16.13
C GLU A 68 -2.56 0.00 -16.72
N THR A 69 -2.66 -1.34 -16.73
CA THR A 69 -1.68 -2.25 -17.37
C THR A 69 -1.52 -2.02 -18.89
N LEU A 70 -2.46 -1.30 -19.53
CA LEU A 70 -2.45 -0.94 -20.95
C LEU A 70 -1.73 0.39 -21.27
N ALA A 71 -1.32 1.16 -20.25
CA ALA A 71 -0.56 2.41 -20.37
C ALA A 71 0.95 2.20 -20.06
N PRO A 72 1.85 3.15 -20.39
CA PRO A 72 3.29 2.99 -20.16
C PRO A 72 3.62 2.69 -18.68
N LYS A 73 4.23 1.52 -18.44
CA LYS A 73 4.34 0.83 -17.12
C LYS A 73 5.30 1.41 -16.08
N ARG A 74 6.10 2.43 -16.43
CA ARG A 74 7.24 2.85 -15.59
C ARG A 74 6.78 3.38 -14.23
N ASP A 75 5.74 4.19 -14.22
CA ASP A 75 5.34 4.91 -13.02
C ASP A 75 4.66 4.03 -11.97
N LEU A 76 3.88 3.03 -12.38
CA LEU A 76 3.24 2.08 -11.47
C LEU A 76 4.28 1.18 -10.79
N GLN A 77 5.26 0.72 -11.57
CA GLN A 77 6.35 -0.11 -11.06
C GLN A 77 7.19 0.64 -10.01
N GLU A 78 7.52 1.91 -10.26
CA GLU A 78 8.24 2.74 -9.30
C GLU A 78 7.43 2.98 -8.02
N SER A 79 6.13 3.29 -8.13
CA SER A 79 5.24 3.44 -6.98
C SER A 79 5.15 2.15 -6.15
N PHE A 80 5.08 0.99 -6.81
CA PHE A 80 5.07 -0.31 -6.12
C PHE A 80 6.40 -0.57 -5.40
N MET A 81 7.53 -0.29 -6.05
CA MET A 81 8.85 -0.43 -5.44
C MET A 81 9.04 0.52 -4.24
N SER A 82 8.51 1.75 -4.32
CA SER A 82 8.51 2.72 -3.23
C SER A 82 7.67 2.25 -2.03
N LEU A 83 6.51 1.64 -2.29
CA LEU A 83 5.69 1.02 -1.26
C LEU A 83 6.44 -0.13 -0.57
N LEU A 84 7.03 -1.03 -1.37
CA LEU A 84 7.80 -2.16 -0.85
C LEU A 84 9.00 -1.69 -0.01
N SER A 85 9.73 -0.66 -0.43
CA SER A 85 10.86 -0.13 0.34
C SER A 85 10.42 0.45 1.68
N THR A 86 9.25 1.09 1.72
CA THR A 86 8.65 1.65 2.95
C THR A 86 8.27 0.56 3.95
N CYS A 87 7.68 -0.55 3.48
CA CYS A 87 7.31 -1.69 4.35
C CYS A 87 8.50 -2.59 4.74
N ARG A 88 9.62 -2.52 4.01
CA ARG A 88 10.75 -3.46 4.13
C ARG A 88 11.64 -3.31 5.37
N ILE A 89 11.30 -2.46 6.33
CA ILE A 89 12.06 -2.35 7.59
C ILE A 89 11.70 -3.46 8.60
N SER A 90 10.65 -4.27 8.39
CA SER A 90 10.25 -5.31 9.36
C SER A 90 10.06 -6.74 8.80
N LEU A 91 10.02 -6.95 7.48
CA LEU A 91 10.00 -8.29 6.88
C LEU A 91 11.45 -8.81 6.70
N GLY A 92 12.12 -9.10 7.81
CA GLY A 92 13.34 -9.91 7.86
C GLY A 92 14.54 -9.39 7.07
N SER A 93 15.60 -9.05 7.81
CA SER A 93 16.95 -9.48 7.49
C SER A 93 17.03 -11.02 7.45
N HIS A 94 16.31 -11.65 6.52
CA HIS A 94 16.52 -13.05 6.18
C HIS A 94 17.63 -13.07 5.13
N PRO A 95 18.78 -13.72 5.39
CA PRO A 95 19.82 -13.86 4.39
C PRO A 95 19.20 -14.54 3.16
N ARG A 96 19.55 -14.04 1.97
CA ARG A 96 19.27 -14.75 0.71
C ARG A 96 19.68 -16.20 0.91
N ALA A 97 18.76 -17.14 0.67
CA ALA A 97 19.10 -18.55 0.61
C ALA A 97 20.32 -18.72 -0.32
N PRO A 98 21.39 -19.40 0.12
CA PRO A 98 22.56 -19.59 -0.72
C PRO A 98 22.14 -20.28 -2.01
N GLN A 99 22.56 -19.72 -3.15
CA GLN A 99 22.47 -20.41 -4.43
C GLN A 99 23.36 -21.65 -4.30
N LEU A 100 22.74 -22.83 -4.34
CA LEU A 100 23.47 -24.09 -4.41
C LEU A 100 24.22 -24.10 -5.74
N SER A 101 25.55 -24.17 -5.64
CA SER A 101 26.48 -24.43 -6.74
C SER A 101 26.37 -25.86 -7.25
#